data_AF-A0A7J4UMX9-F1
#
_entry.id   AF-A0A7J4UMX9-F1
#
_cell.length_a   1.000
_cell.length_b   1.000
_cell.length_c   1.000
_cell.angle_alpha   90.00
_cell.angle_beta   90.00
_cell.angle_gamma   90.00
#
_symmetry.space_group_name_H-M   'P 1'
#
loop_
_entity.id
_entity.type
_entity.pdbx_description
1 polymer ?
#
loop_
_entity_poly.entity_id
_entity_poly.type
_entity_poly.pdbx_seq_one_letter_code
_entity_poly.pdbx_strand_id
1 'polypeptide(L)'
;MVDAHQDLIQKYKERIEKEFGQASPTETKVSSREYTEFKQELYPTHFSLYEKACNFSENLLKLKVDGKSAAKYQKFIDLCHLNVTPSGVVSLSIILPLTIMIVGALVSFA
;
A
#
# COMPACT_ATOMS: atom_id res chain seq x y z
N MET A 1 -6.59 43.29 16.26
CA MET A 1 -5.68 42.23 16.77
C MET A 1 -5.55 41.06 15.79
N VAL A 2 -6.56 40.77 14.96
CA VAL A 2 -6.52 39.74 13.91
C VAL A 2 -5.63 40.14 12.72
N ASP A 3 -5.58 41.44 12.38
CA ASP A 3 -4.84 41.95 11.21
C ASP A 3 -3.32 41.78 11.32
N ALA A 4 -2.76 42.00 12.52
CA ALA A 4 -1.32 41.87 12.75
C ALA A 4 -0.81 40.43 12.54
N HIS A 5 -1.65 39.43 12.80
CA HIS A 5 -1.31 38.02 12.53
C HIS A 5 -1.30 37.72 11.04
N GLN A 6 -2.23 38.29 10.28
CA GLN A 6 -2.29 38.09 8.83
C GLN A 6 -1.09 38.73 8.13
N ASP A 7 -0.72 39.95 8.53
CA ASP A 7 0.47 40.64 8.02
C ASP A 7 1.76 39.87 8.30
N LEU A 8 1.89 39.31 9.50
CA LEU A 8 3.03 38.46 9.84
C LEU A 8 3.08 37.22 8.92
N ILE A 9 1.96 36.52 8.75
CA ILE A 9 1.89 35.33 7.89
C ILE A 9 2.26 35.67 6.43
N GLN A 10 1.75 36.79 5.91
CA GLN A 10 2.04 37.28 4.57
C GLN A 10 3.55 37.54 4.40
N LYS A 11 4.14 38.28 5.34
CA LYS A 11 5.58 38.62 5.34
C LYS A 11 6.48 37.39 5.40
N TYR A 12 6.09 36.38 6.20
CA TYR A 12 6.85 35.13 6.26
C TYR A 12 6.67 34.27 4.99
N LYS A 13 5.47 34.24 4.39
CA LYS A 13 5.25 33.57 3.09
C LYS A 13 6.13 34.17 1.99
N GLU A 14 6.11 35.49 1.85
CA GLU A 14 6.93 36.20 0.86
C GLU A 14 8.44 35.96 1.08
N ARG A 15 8.87 35.92 2.34
CA ARG A 15 10.26 35.62 2.68
C ARG A 15 10.65 34.20 2.32
N ILE A 16 9.78 33.22 2.60
CA ILE A 16 9.99 31.80 2.24
C ILE A 16 10.06 31.66 0.71
N GLU A 17 9.15 32.29 -0.03
CA GLU A 17 9.15 32.27 -1.50
C GLU A 17 10.41 32.90 -2.09
N LYS A 18 10.92 33.97 -1.46
CA LYS A 18 12.15 34.64 -1.90
C LYS A 18 13.42 33.84 -1.61
N GLU A 19 13.49 33.15 -0.46
CA GLU A 19 14.67 32.39 -0.05
C GLU A 19 14.70 30.97 -0.67
N PHE A 20 13.53 30.36 -0.92
CA PHE A 20 13.42 28.95 -1.34
C PHE A 20 12.73 28.74 -2.71
N GLY A 21 12.23 29.81 -3.35
CA GLY A 21 11.46 29.73 -4.59
C GLY A 21 10.01 29.27 -4.38
N GLN A 22 9.24 29.14 -5.46
CA GLN A 22 7.95 28.45 -5.40
C GLN A 22 8.21 26.99 -5.01
N ALA A 23 7.63 26.55 -3.89
CA ALA A 23 7.62 25.16 -3.47
C ALA A 23 6.83 24.32 -4.49
N SER A 24 7.46 24.00 -5.62
CA SER A 24 7.13 22.77 -6.33
C SER A 24 7.48 21.65 -5.38
N PRO A 25 6.55 20.76 -5.01
CA PRO A 25 6.89 19.50 -4.36
C PRO A 25 7.56 18.62 -5.41
N THR A 26 8.73 19.04 -5.90
CA THR A 26 9.62 18.14 -6.58
C THR A 26 10.15 17.26 -5.47
N GLU A 27 9.60 16.06 -5.36
CA GLU A 27 10.17 15.02 -4.52
C GLU A 27 11.65 14.91 -4.92
N THR A 28 12.53 15.50 -4.13
CA THR A 28 13.96 15.29 -4.28
C THR A 28 14.17 13.81 -3.98
N LYS A 29 14.19 12.98 -5.03
CA LYS A 29 14.54 11.57 -4.93
C LYS A 29 16.01 11.50 -4.52
N VAL A 30 16.27 11.63 -3.23
CA VAL A 30 17.53 11.24 -2.63
C VAL A 30 17.57 9.72 -2.70
N SER A 31 18.02 9.22 -3.84
CA SER A 31 18.15 7.81 -4.14
C SER A 31 19.62 7.55 -4.42
N SER A 32 20.46 7.59 -3.38
CA SER A 32 21.75 6.92 -3.52
C SER A 32 21.48 5.42 -3.66
N ARG A 33 22.27 4.76 -4.51
CA ARG A 33 22.16 3.30 -4.69
C ARG A 33 22.31 2.59 -3.34
N GLU A 34 23.28 3.05 -2.55
CA GLU A 34 23.58 2.59 -1.19
C GLU A 34 22.39 2.75 -0.23
N TYR A 35 21.68 3.88 -0.28
CA TYR A 35 20.49 4.10 0.55
C TYR A 35 19.35 3.17 0.14
N THR A 36 19.23 2.86 -1.16
CA THR A 36 18.19 1.96 -1.67
C THR A 36 18.50 0.50 -1.31
N GLU A 37 19.75 0.08 -1.45
CA GLU A 37 20.26 -1.24 -1.06
C GLU A 37 20.12 -1.44 0.46
N PHE A 38 20.61 -0.51 1.27
CA PHE A 38 20.46 -0.53 2.73
C PHE A 38 19.00 -0.58 3.17
N LYS A 39 18.15 0.23 2.55
CA LYS A 39 16.72 0.24 2.82
C LYS A 39 16.12 -1.13 2.54
N GLN A 40 16.42 -1.75 1.39
CA GLN A 40 15.94 -3.10 1.03
C GLN A 40 16.40 -4.18 2.01
N GLU A 41 17.64 -4.09 2.51
CA GLU A 41 18.16 -5.03 3.53
C GLU A 41 17.45 -4.93 4.88
N LEU A 42 16.99 -3.72 5.26
CA LEU A 42 16.24 -3.52 6.50
C LEU A 42 14.77 -3.96 6.42
N TYR A 43 14.17 -4.02 5.22
CA TYR A 43 12.82 -4.53 5.08
C TYR A 43 12.80 -6.06 5.22
N PRO A 44 11.76 -6.62 5.88
CA PRO A 44 11.63 -8.06 5.99
C PRO A 44 11.56 -8.69 4.58
N THR A 45 12.52 -9.57 4.29
CA THR A 45 12.67 -10.27 3.00
C THR A 45 11.64 -11.37 2.80
N HIS A 46 10.88 -11.71 3.83
CA HIS A 46 9.96 -12.84 3.84
C HIS A 46 8.52 -12.37 3.83
N PHE A 47 7.76 -12.89 2.86
CA PHE A 47 6.32 -12.77 2.87
C PHE A 47 5.73 -13.39 4.14
N SER A 48 4.83 -12.64 4.77
CA SER A 48 3.94 -13.14 5.81
C SER A 48 3.13 -14.34 5.28
N LEU A 49 2.65 -15.19 6.20
CA LEU A 49 1.78 -16.32 5.84
C LEU A 49 0.56 -15.88 5.03
N TYR A 50 0.02 -14.71 5.36
CA TYR A 50 -1.07 -14.09 4.63
C TYR A 50 -0.70 -13.73 3.19
N GLU A 51 0.45 -13.08 2.97
CA GLU A 51 0.90 -12.70 1.63
C GLU A 51 1.16 -13.92 0.76
N LYS A 52 1.77 -14.96 1.33
CA LYS A 52 1.95 -16.25 0.65
C LYS A 52 0.60 -16.84 0.24
N ALA A 53 -0.39 -16.82 1.13
CA ALA A 53 -1.73 -17.35 0.86
C ALA A 53 -2.45 -16.54 -0.24
N CYS A 54 -2.34 -15.21 -0.23
CA CYS A 54 -2.93 -14.36 -1.27
C CYS A 54 -2.29 -14.60 -2.65
N ASN A 55 -0.96 -14.66 -2.71
CA ASN A 55 -0.22 -14.86 -3.96
C ASN A 55 -0.43 -16.28 -4.51
N PHE A 56 -0.56 -17.29 -3.62
CA PHE A 56 -0.97 -18.63 -4.02
C PHE A 56 -2.40 -18.65 -4.57
N SER A 57 -3.33 -17.99 -3.89
CA SER A 57 -4.74 -17.91 -4.28
C SER A 57 -4.92 -17.21 -5.62
N GLU A 58 -4.13 -16.18 -5.91
CA GLU A 58 -4.12 -15.50 -7.20
C GLU A 58 -3.73 -16.45 -8.34
N ASN A 59 -2.71 -17.28 -8.14
CA ASN A 59 -2.27 -18.24 -9.15
C ASN A 59 -3.30 -19.34 -9.41
N LEU A 60 -4.07 -19.72 -8.39
CA LEU A 60 -5.13 -20.70 -8.53
C LEU A 60 -6.36 -20.13 -9.22
N LEU A 61 -6.73 -18.89 -8.90
CA LEU A 61 -7.96 -18.26 -9.38
C LEU A 61 -7.69 -16.78 -9.68
N LYS A 62 -7.46 -16.44 -10.94
CA LYS A 62 -7.24 -15.05 -11.38
C LYS A 62 -8.57 -14.33 -11.58
N LEU A 63 -9.04 -13.65 -10.54
CA LEU A 63 -10.28 -12.89 -10.61
C LEU A 63 -10.05 -11.46 -11.07
N LYS A 64 -10.87 -11.03 -12.02
CA LYS A 64 -10.91 -9.63 -12.42
C LYS A 64 -11.72 -8.85 -11.40
N VAL A 65 -11.04 -8.04 -10.58
CA VAL A 65 -11.68 -7.13 -9.64
C VAL A 65 -12.17 -5.89 -10.41
N ASP A 66 -13.37 -5.41 -10.08
CA ASP A 66 -13.91 -4.16 -10.63
C ASP A 66 -12.97 -2.97 -10.38
N GLY A 67 -12.84 -2.05 -11.33
CA GLY A 67 -11.83 -0.99 -11.31
C GLY A 67 -11.94 -0.06 -10.09
N LYS A 68 -13.17 0.22 -9.63
CA LYS A 68 -13.40 1.07 -8.45
C LYS A 68 -12.94 0.37 -7.17
N SER A 69 -13.25 -0.91 -7.04
CA SER A 69 -12.85 -1.73 -5.88
C SER A 69 -11.36 -2.03 -5.89
N ALA A 70 -10.78 -2.29 -7.07
CA ALA A 70 -9.35 -2.54 -7.23
C ALA A 70 -8.51 -1.35 -6.74
N ALA A 71 -8.88 -0.11 -7.12
CA ALA A 71 -8.19 1.09 -6.66
C ALA A 71 -8.28 1.27 -5.13
N LYS A 72 -9.46 0.98 -4.54
CA LYS A 72 -9.65 1.03 -3.08
C LYS A 72 -8.77 0.00 -2.37
N TYR A 73 -8.74 -1.23 -2.86
CA TYR A 73 -7.91 -2.29 -2.27
C TYR A 73 -6.43 -2.01 -2.44
N GLN A 74 -6.01 -1.52 -3.61
CA GLN A 74 -4.62 -1.13 -3.85
C GLN A 74 -4.16 -0.06 -2.85
N LYS A 75 -4.98 0.96 -2.60
CA LYS A 75 -4.67 1.99 -1.59
C LYS A 75 -4.39 1.41 -0.20
N PHE A 76 -5.16 0.41 0.23
CA PHE A 76 -4.95 -0.23 1.53
C PHE A 76 -3.74 -1.16 1.54
N ILE A 77 -3.50 -1.88 0.44
CA ILE A 77 -2.32 -2.73 0.26
C ILE A 77 -1.05 -1.87 0.36
N ASP A 78 -1.02 -0.73 -0.32
CA ASP A 78 0.11 0.20 -0.31
C ASP A 78 0.32 0.81 1.09
N LEU A 79 -0.76 1.18 1.78
CA LEU A 79 -0.69 1.73 3.15
C LEU A 79 -0.10 0.72 4.14
N CYS A 80 -0.47 -0.55 3.99
CA CYS A 80 0.05 -1.64 4.82
C CYS A 80 1.39 -2.20 4.33
N HIS A 81 1.94 -1.69 3.22
CA HIS A 81 3.17 -2.18 2.57
C HIS A 81 3.14 -3.69 2.30
N LEU A 82 1.98 -4.23 1.96
CA LEU A 82 1.81 -5.65 1.67
C LEU A 82 2.21 -5.95 0.22
N ASN A 83 2.89 -7.07 0.00
CA ASN A 83 3.28 -7.52 -1.32
C ASN A 83 2.26 -8.53 -1.90
N VAL A 84 1.06 -8.03 -2.17
CA VAL A 84 -0.08 -8.79 -2.72
C VAL A 84 -0.83 -7.98 -3.75
N THR A 85 -1.61 -8.65 -4.59
CA THR A 85 -2.50 -7.97 -5.53
C THR A 85 -3.94 -7.90 -5.01
N PRO A 86 -4.74 -6.91 -5.43
CA PRO A 86 -6.18 -6.88 -5.15
C PRO A 86 -6.91 -8.15 -5.60
N SER A 87 -6.46 -8.74 -6.72
CA SER A 87 -6.96 -10.01 -7.24
C SER A 87 -6.72 -11.14 -6.24
N GLY A 88 -5.47 -11.32 -5.78
CA GLY A 88 -5.12 -12.38 -4.83
C GLY A 88 -5.87 -12.31 -3.50
N VAL A 89 -6.11 -11.09 -2.99
CA VAL A 89 -6.91 -10.89 -1.77
C VAL A 89 -8.36 -11.34 -1.96
N VAL A 90 -8.98 -10.97 -3.09
CA VAL A 90 -10.35 -11.39 -3.40
C VAL A 90 -10.42 -12.90 -3.64
N SER A 91 -9.44 -13.46 -4.35
CA SER A 91 -9.36 -14.90 -4.61
C SER A 91 -9.22 -15.70 -3.32
N LEU A 92 -8.36 -15.27 -2.39
CA LEU A 92 -8.22 -15.92 -1.09
C LEU A 92 -9.53 -15.87 -0.29
N SER A 93 -10.25 -14.75 -0.36
CA SER A 93 -11.53 -14.56 0.33
C SER A 93 -12.61 -15.56 -0.13
N ILE A 94 -12.50 -16.09 -1.35
CA ILE A 94 -13.41 -17.12 -1.89
C ILE A 94 -12.85 -18.53 -1.66
N ILE A 95 -11.55 -18.73 -1.89
CA ILE A 95 -10.91 -20.05 -1.78
C ILE A 95 -10.95 -20.54 -0.34
N LEU A 96 -10.64 -19.69 0.64
CA LEU A 96 -10.57 -20.10 2.04
C LEU A 96 -11.88 -20.70 2.57
N PRO A 97 -13.06 -20.04 2.47
CA PRO A 97 -14.31 -20.66 2.91
C PRO A 97 -14.69 -21.90 2.08
N LEU A 98 -14.35 -21.94 0.80
CA LEU A 98 -14.59 -23.11 -0.05
C LEU A 98 -13.75 -24.31 0.41
N THR A 99 -12.48 -24.09 0.73
CA THR A 99 -11.59 -25.14 1.28
C THR A 99 -12.10 -25.63 2.62
N ILE A 100 -12.53 -24.73 3.52
CA ILE A 100 -13.10 -25.10 4.81
C ILE A 100 -14.39 -25.94 4.62
N MET A 101 -15.25 -25.56 3.68
CA MET A 101 -16.48 -26.31 3.36
C MET A 101 -16.16 -27.72 2.87
N ILE A 102 -15.22 -27.86 1.93
CA ILE A 102 -14.83 -29.17 1.38
C ILE A 102 -14.20 -30.04 2.45
N VAL A 103 -13.23 -29.50 3.20
CA VAL A 103 -12.57 -30.24 4.29
C VAL A 103 -13.56 -30.64 5.37
N GLY A 104 -14.45 -29.72 5.76
CA GLY A 104 -15.51 -30.00 6.74
C GLY A 104 -16.47 -31.08 6.27
N ALA A 105 -16.86 -31.08 4.99
CA ALA A 105 -17.66 -32.14 4.41
C ALA A 105 -16.91 -33.49 4.43
N LEU A 106 -15.65 -33.52 4.00
CA LEU A 106 -14.84 -34.75 4.02
C LEU A 106 -14.68 -35.32 5.43
N VAL A 107 -14.43 -34.47 6.42
CA VAL A 107 -14.37 -34.89 7.83
C VAL A 107 -15.73 -35.40 8.33
N SER A 108 -16.84 -34.85 7.84
CA SER A 108 -18.18 -35.30 8.24
C SER A 108 -18.57 -36.65 7.64
N PHE A 109 -18.01 -37.04 6.49
CA PHE A 109 -18.31 -38.31 5.81
C PHE A 109 -17.24 -39.39 6.02
N ALA A 110 -16.13 -39.06 6.67
CA ALA A 110 -15.05 -39.97 7.05
C ALA A 110 -15.29 -40.57 8.44
#